data_AF-A0A7C1CDH0-F1
#
_entry.id   AF-A0A7C1CDH0-F1
#
_cell.length_a   1.000
_cell.length_b   1.000
_cell.length_c   1.000
_cell.angle_alpha   90.00
_cell.angle_beta   90.00
_cell.angle_gamma   90.00
#
_symmetry.space_group_name_H-M   'P 1'
#
loop_
_entity.id
_entity.type
_entity.pdbx_description
1 polymer ?
#
loop_
_entity_poly.entity_id
_entity_poly.type
_entity_poly.pdbx_seq_one_letter_code
_entity_poly.pdbx_strand_id
1 'polypeptide(L)'
;MTYAFKGYGVASDYFAEALQFMRKESPCSLVSQHVELSDNSKIRDEKSFKRVASGLLKLLFPNKQFDNNELKLVIDMALEYRQRVRERLHKIDPGEYPKEKLTVKILS
;
A
#
# COMPACT_ATOMS: atom_id res chain seq x y z
N MET A 1 1.33 12.34 -28.54
CA MET A 1 2.06 11.23 -29.19
C MET A 1 1.51 9.93 -28.62
N THR A 2 0.52 9.36 -29.32
CA THR A 2 -0.31 8.23 -28.89
C THR A 2 0.31 6.95 -29.45
N TYR A 3 0.95 6.15 -28.61
CA TYR A 3 1.45 4.82 -29.02
C TYR A 3 0.32 3.80 -28.91
N ALA A 4 -0.49 3.69 -29.98
CA ALA A 4 -1.55 2.68 -30.07
C ALA A 4 -0.96 1.37 -30.65
N PHE A 5 -0.56 0.45 -29.78
CA PHE A 5 -0.25 -0.94 -30.18
C PHE A 5 -1.56 -1.74 -30.30
N LYS A 6 -2.02 -1.99 -31.52
CA LYS A 6 -3.22 -2.79 -31.81
C LYS A 6 -3.04 -4.24 -31.32
N GLY A 7 -3.78 -4.63 -30.28
CA GLY A 7 -3.80 -5.97 -29.69
C GLY A 7 -3.64 -5.95 -28.17
N TYR A 8 -2.42 -5.69 -27.69
CA TYR A 8 -2.11 -5.57 -26.25
C TYR A 8 -2.35 -4.16 -25.68
N GLY A 9 -2.41 -3.14 -26.54
CA GLY A 9 -2.71 -1.76 -26.15
C GLY A 9 -4.10 -1.62 -25.55
N VAL A 10 -5.11 -2.32 -26.07
CA VAL A 10 -6.50 -2.22 -25.57
C VAL A 10 -6.63 -2.66 -24.12
N ALA A 11 -6.01 -3.79 -23.73
CA ALA A 11 -6.05 -4.28 -22.36
C ALA A 11 -5.24 -3.39 -21.40
N SER A 12 -4.05 -2.94 -21.84
CA SER A 12 -3.21 -2.06 -21.04
C SER A 12 -3.82 -0.66 -20.87
N ASP A 13 -4.41 -0.11 -21.93
CA ASP A 13 -5.05 1.21 -21.92
C ASP A 13 -6.31 1.18 -21.03
N TYR A 14 -7.09 0.10 -21.10
CA TYR A 14 -8.23 -0.10 -20.22
C TYR A 14 -7.82 -0.23 -18.75
N PHE A 15 -6.76 -0.99 -18.47
CA PHE A 15 -6.21 -1.08 -17.11
C PHE A 15 -5.68 0.27 -16.63
N ALA A 16 -5.00 1.03 -17.49
CA ALA A 16 -4.53 2.37 -17.18
C ALA A 16 -5.69 3.33 -16.86
N GLU A 17 -6.78 3.27 -17.62
CA GLU A 17 -7.98 4.07 -17.38
C GLU A 17 -8.67 3.70 -16.06
N ALA A 18 -8.79 2.40 -15.76
CA ALA A 18 -9.31 1.91 -14.48
C ALA A 18 -8.47 2.39 -13.28
N LEU A 19 -7.13 2.30 -13.38
CA LEU A 19 -6.21 2.84 -12.37
C LEU A 19 -6.33 4.36 -12.22
N GLN A 20 -6.51 5.09 -13.33
CA GLN A 20 -6.69 6.54 -13.34
C GLN A 20 -8.00 6.94 -12.66
N PHE A 21 -9.08 6.19 -12.88
CA PHE A 21 -10.34 6.38 -12.19
C PHE A 21 -10.20 6.13 -10.68
N MET A 22 -9.60 5.00 -10.29
CA MET A 22 -9.32 4.66 -8.89
C MET A 22 -8.32 5.62 -8.20
N ARG A 23 -7.51 6.37 -8.96
CA ARG A 23 -6.61 7.40 -8.39
C ARG A 23 -7.37 8.59 -7.85
N LYS A 24 -8.55 8.93 -8.40
CA LYS A 24 -9.34 10.11 -8.00
C LYS A 24 -9.85 10.03 -6.56
N GLU A 25 -10.14 8.82 -6.08
CA GLU A 25 -10.60 8.60 -4.72
C GLU A 25 -9.51 7.96 -3.86
N SER A 26 -9.25 8.49 -2.67
CA SER A 26 -8.25 7.95 -1.76
C SER A 26 -8.95 7.40 -0.50
N PRO A 27 -9.02 6.07 -0.29
CA PRO A 27 -9.45 5.47 0.97
C PRO A 27 -8.35 5.59 2.05
N CYS A 28 -7.36 6.47 1.87
CA CYS A 28 -6.30 6.69 2.84
C CYS A 28 -6.87 7.13 4.21
N SER A 29 -8.01 7.84 4.20
CA SER A 29 -8.77 8.16 5.42
C SER A 29 -9.31 6.91 6.11
N LEU A 30 -9.90 5.97 5.36
CA LEU A 30 -10.41 4.70 5.90
C LEU A 30 -9.28 3.87 6.52
N VAL A 31 -8.14 3.76 5.83
CA VAL A 31 -6.98 3.04 6.39
C VAL A 31 -6.43 3.75 7.64
N SER A 32 -6.43 5.08 7.67
CA SER A 32 -5.94 5.85 8.83
C SER A 32 -6.86 5.73 10.05
N GLN A 33 -8.15 5.41 9.86
CA GLN A 33 -9.10 5.19 10.96
C GLN A 33 -8.93 3.83 11.64
N HIS A 34 -8.45 2.81 10.93
CA HIS A 34 -8.39 1.44 11.43
C HIS A 34 -6.97 1.00 11.83
N VAL A 35 -5.96 1.83 11.56
CA VAL A 35 -4.55 1.42 11.69
C VAL A 35 -3.71 2.48 12.38
N GLU A 36 -3.16 2.10 13.52
CA GLU A 36 -2.10 2.83 14.21
C GLU A 36 -0.80 2.02 14.15
N LEU A 37 0.22 2.64 13.54
CA LEU A 37 1.57 2.11 13.61
C LEU A 37 2.19 2.48 14.96
N SER A 38 2.95 1.56 15.53
CA SER A 38 3.61 1.79 16.82
C SER A 38 4.58 2.98 16.77
N ASP A 39 4.70 3.70 17.90
CA ASP A 39 5.42 4.99 18.06
C ASP A 39 6.90 4.98 17.64
N ASN A 40 7.49 3.79 17.48
CA ASN A 40 8.89 3.65 17.08
C ASN A 40 9.08 3.73 15.55
N SER A 41 8.01 3.89 14.77
CA SER A 41 8.08 3.97 13.32
C SER A 41 8.32 5.41 12.85
N LYS A 42 9.32 5.61 11.97
CA LYS A 42 9.56 6.93 11.36
C LYS A 42 8.32 7.35 10.56
N ILE A 43 7.93 8.64 10.61
CA ILE A 43 6.78 9.22 9.87
C ILE A 43 6.80 8.84 8.37
N ARG A 44 7.99 8.72 7.79
CA ARG A 44 8.20 8.27 6.40
C ARG A 44 7.69 6.85 6.16
N ASP A 45 7.95 5.95 7.10
CA ASP A 45 7.54 4.54 7.02
C ASP A 45 6.02 4.44 7.16
N GLU A 46 5.43 5.22 8.07
CA GLU A 46 3.98 5.30 8.25
C GLU A 46 3.26 5.79 6.99
N LYS A 47 3.72 6.89 6.41
CA LYS A 47 3.15 7.43 5.17
C LYS A 47 3.27 6.44 4.01
N SER A 48 4.39 5.73 3.92
CA SER A 48 4.63 4.73 2.87
C SER A 48 3.73 3.52 3.05
N PHE A 49 3.60 3.01 4.28
CA PHE A 49 2.70 1.92 4.62
C PHE A 49 1.25 2.26 4.31
N LYS A 50 0.75 3.43 4.76
CA LYS A 50 -0.63 3.88 4.50
C LYS A 50 -0.94 3.95 3.00
N ARG A 51 0.02 4.40 2.18
CA ARG A 51 -0.11 4.41 0.72
C ARG A 51 -0.21 3.01 0.11
N VAL A 52 0.61 2.06 0.57
CA VAL A 52 0.59 0.67 0.10
C VAL A 52 -0.72 0.00 0.50
N ALA A 53 -1.13 0.10 1.76
CA ALA A 53 -2.39 -0.45 2.25
C ALA A 53 -3.59 0.15 1.49
N SER A 54 -3.61 1.47 1.28
CA SER A 54 -4.66 2.14 0.49
C SER A 54 -4.70 1.65 -0.96
N GLY A 55 -3.54 1.39 -1.58
CA GLY A 55 -3.47 0.84 -2.94
C GLY A 55 -3.99 -0.59 -3.01
N LEU A 56 -3.55 -1.45 -2.09
CA LEU A 56 -4.01 -2.85 -2.00
C LEU A 56 -5.51 -2.95 -1.77
N LEU A 57 -6.05 -2.11 -0.89
CA LEU A 57 -7.48 -2.07 -0.60
C LEU A 57 -8.30 -1.72 -1.85
N LYS A 58 -7.83 -0.78 -2.68
CA LYS A 58 -8.51 -0.44 -3.95
C LYS A 58 -8.50 -1.59 -4.96
N LEU A 59 -7.38 -2.31 -5.04
CA LEU A 59 -7.20 -3.40 -6.00
C LEU A 59 -8.04 -4.61 -5.63
N LEU A 60 -8.13 -4.92 -4.33
CA LEU A 60 -8.84 -6.09 -3.82
C LEU A 60 -10.33 -5.80 -3.60
N PHE A 61 -10.67 -4.59 -3.12
CA PHE A 61 -12.02 -4.17 -2.77
C PHE A 61 -12.40 -2.87 -3.49
N PRO A 62 -12.55 -2.89 -4.84
CA PRO A 62 -12.89 -1.69 -5.61
C PRO A 62 -14.27 -1.12 -5.25
N ASN A 63 -15.17 -1.94 -4.72
CA ASN A 63 -16.50 -1.57 -4.21
C ASN A 63 -16.48 -1.02 -2.77
N LYS A 64 -15.31 -0.95 -2.10
CA LYS A 64 -15.12 -0.48 -0.72
C LYS A 64 -15.89 -1.28 0.34
N GLN A 65 -16.33 -2.49 0.02
CA GLN A 65 -16.94 -3.41 0.98
C GLN A 65 -15.87 -4.42 1.36
N PHE A 66 -15.50 -4.44 2.64
CA PHE A 66 -14.54 -5.38 3.20
C PHE A 66 -14.91 -5.68 4.65
N ASP A 67 -14.64 -6.90 5.09
CA ASP A 67 -14.75 -7.30 6.49
C ASP A 67 -13.48 -6.91 7.27
N ASN A 68 -13.57 -6.88 8.60
CA ASN A 68 -12.44 -6.62 9.48
C ASN A 68 -11.30 -7.65 9.28
N ASN A 69 -11.64 -8.90 8.98
CA ASN A 69 -10.65 -9.94 8.70
C ASN A 69 -9.90 -9.69 7.39
N GLU A 70 -10.61 -9.22 6.36
CA GLU A 70 -10.03 -8.88 5.06
C GLU A 70 -9.14 -7.65 5.17
N LEU A 71 -9.57 -6.63 5.92
CA LEU A 71 -8.78 -5.45 6.21
C LEU A 71 -7.47 -5.83 6.92
N LYS A 72 -7.54 -6.72 7.91
CA LYS A 72 -6.36 -7.25 8.60
C LYS A 72 -5.38 -7.94 7.64
N LEU A 73 -5.88 -8.78 6.74
CA LEU A 73 -5.05 -9.44 5.73
C LEU A 73 -4.31 -8.42 4.84
N VAL A 74 -5.01 -7.36 4.41
CA VAL A 74 -4.41 -6.29 3.60
C VAL A 74 -3.33 -5.54 4.37
N ILE A 75 -3.58 -5.25 5.65
CA ILE A 75 -2.62 -4.58 6.54
C ILE A 75 -1.37 -5.43 6.75
N ASP A 76 -1.54 -6.72 7.04
CA ASP A 76 -0.43 -7.65 7.25
C ASP A 76 0.44 -7.75 5.99
N MET A 77 -0.16 -7.83 4.80
CA MET A 77 0.56 -7.79 3.53
C MET A 77 1.30 -6.47 3.32
N ALA A 78 0.66 -5.34 3.59
CA ALA A 78 1.28 -4.02 3.44
C ALA A 78 2.48 -3.84 4.39
N LEU A 79 2.38 -4.35 5.61
CA LEU A 79 3.46 -4.34 6.59
C LEU A 79 4.63 -5.20 6.13
N GLU A 80 4.35 -6.41 5.66
CA GLU A 80 5.38 -7.30 5.14
C GLU A 80 6.14 -6.65 3.98
N TYR A 81 5.44 -6.05 3.01
CA TYR A 81 6.10 -5.34 1.91
C TYR A 81 6.96 -4.17 2.40
N ARG A 82 6.48 -3.40 3.38
CA ARG A 82 7.28 -2.30 3.95
C ARG A 82 8.53 -2.83 4.67
N GLN A 83 8.39 -3.92 5.41
CA GLN A 83 9.49 -4.58 6.09
C GLN A 83 10.56 -5.06 5.10
N ARG A 84 10.16 -5.71 3.99
CA ARG A 84 11.08 -6.17 2.93
C ARG A 84 11.87 -5.02 2.31
N VAL A 85 11.22 -3.89 2.04
CA VAL A 85 11.93 -2.69 1.52
C VAL A 85 12.93 -2.17 2.53
N ARG A 86 12.57 -2.12 3.82
CA ARG A 86 13.47 -1.66 4.89
C ARG A 86 14.67 -2.59 5.07
N GLU A 87 14.45 -3.91 5.02
CA GLU A 87 15.54 -4.89 5.05
C GLU A 87 16.47 -4.74 3.86
N ARG A 88 15.93 -4.42 2.68
CA ARG A 88 16.76 -4.15 1.50
C ARG A 88 17.56 -2.87 1.64
N LEU A 89 16.98 -1.81 2.21
CA LEU A 89 17.68 -0.57 2.50
C LEU A 89 18.81 -0.80 3.51
N HIS A 90 18.56 -1.56 4.58
CA HIS A 90 19.59 -1.94 5.55
C HIS A 90 20.76 -2.71 4.91
N LYS A 91 20.48 -3.59 3.93
CA LYS A 91 21.54 -4.29 3.19
C LYS A 91 22.41 -3.36 2.35
N ILE A 92 21.85 -2.24 1.87
CA ILE A 92 22.57 -1.27 1.02
C ILE A 92 23.32 -0.25 1.89
N ASP A 93 22.68 0.25 2.94
CA ASP A 93 23.26 1.20 3.89
C ASP A 93 22.84 0.84 5.33
N PRO A 94 23.67 0.05 6.04
CA PRO A 94 23.38 -0.33 7.42
C PRO A 94 23.45 0.83 8.42
N GLY A 95 24.11 1.94 8.08
CA GLY A 95 24.34 3.07 8.99
C GLY A 95 23.10 3.95 9.14
N GLU A 96 22.44 4.27 8.03
CA GLU A 96 21.21 5.10 8.03
C GLU A 96 19.96 4.30 8.45
N TYR A 97 19.95 2.99 8.13
CA TYR A 97 18.79 2.12 8.31
C TYR A 97 19.05 1.00 9.33
N PRO A 98 18.72 1.19 10.62
CA PRO A 98 18.83 0.12 11.60
C PRO A 98 17.80 -0.99 11.35
N LYS A 99 18.19 -2.21 11.73
CA LYS A 99 17.38 -3.43 11.60
C LYS A 99 16.29 -3.46 12.68
N GLU A 100 15.16 -2.83 12.36
CA GLU A 100 13.97 -2.81 13.21
C GLU A 100 12.84 -3.59 12.54
N LYS A 101 11.96 -4.17 13.35
CA LYS A 101 10.72 -4.79 12.90
C LYS A 101 9.58 -3.80 13.10
N LEU A 102 8.85 -3.53 12.03
CA LEU A 102 7.62 -2.74 12.10
C LEU A 102 6.53 -3.57 12.78
N THR A 103 5.81 -2.97 13.72
CA THR A 103 4.65 -3.59 14.37
C THR A 103 3.45 -2.67 14.18
N VAL A 104 2.33 -3.23 13.77
CA VAL A 104 1.06 -2.51 13.61
C VAL A 104 0.08 -2.95 14.68
N LYS A 105 -0.65 -1.99 15.24
CA LYS A 105 -1.85 -2.25 16.04
C LYS A 105 -3.06 -1.94 15.17
N ILE A 106 -3.96 -2.92 15.06
CA ILE A 106 -5.25 -2.74 14.40
C ILE A 106 -6.21 -2.28 15.48
N LEU A 107 -6.82 -1.12 15.29
CA LEU A 107 -7.89 -0.63 16.15
C LEU A 107 -9.16 -1.37 15.70
N SER A 108 -9.69 -2.24 16.57
CA SER A 108 -10.99 -2.92 16.36
C SER A 108 -12.15 -2.02 16.74
#